data_AF-A0A0A1CLT7-F1
#
_entry.id   AF-A0A0A1CLT7-F1
#
_cell.length_a   1.000
_cell.length_b   1.000
_cell.length_c   1.000
_cell.angle_alpha   90.00
_cell.angle_beta   90.00
_cell.angle_gamma   90.00
#
_symmetry.space_group_name_H-M   'P 1'
#
loop_
_entity.id
_entity.type
_entity.pdbx_description
1 polymer ?
#
loop_
_entity_poly.entity_id
_entity_poly.type
_entity_poly.pdbx_seq_one_letter_code
_entity_poly.pdbx_strand_id
1 'polypeptide(L)'
;YDWDVGNEVIDNDGSYRPTTWVNGIGSGDELVKLAFRFASEYAPGTELYYNDFNAWRPAKRDGIVRMVRMLQREGIRIDGLGFQSH
;
A
#
# COMPACT_ATOMS: atom_id res chain seq x y z
N TYR A 1 -1.16 -10.27 -15.77
CA TYR A 1 -1.82 -9.00 -15.47
C TYR A 1 -1.62 -8.70 -14.00
N ASP A 2 -1.59 -7.43 -13.62
CA ASP A 2 -1.25 -6.85 -12.32
C ASP A 2 -2.51 -6.34 -11.58
N TRP A 3 -2.39 -6.15 -10.26
CA TRP A 3 -3.43 -5.52 -9.43
C TRP A 3 -2.85 -4.39 -8.58
N ASP A 4 -3.49 -3.22 -8.64
CA ASP A 4 -3.34 -2.17 -7.64
C ASP A 4 -4.11 -2.58 -6.38
N VAL A 5 -3.46 -3.33 -5.49
CA VAL A 5 -4.06 -3.86 -4.26
C VAL A 5 -4.40 -2.74 -3.29
N GLY A 6 -3.56 -1.71 -3.24
CA GLY A 6 -3.82 -0.47 -2.52
C GLY A 6 -3.58 0.72 -3.44
N ASN A 7 -4.51 1.67 -3.44
CA ASN A 7 -4.41 2.92 -4.19
C ASN A 7 -4.54 4.11 -3.23
N GLU A 8 -3.56 5.02 -3.25
CA GLU A 8 -3.62 6.33 -2.58
C GLU A 8 -3.90 6.29 -1.06
N VAL A 9 -3.36 5.28 -0.38
CA VAL A 9 -3.58 5.03 1.05
C VAL A 9 -2.70 5.94 1.93
N ILE A 10 -1.58 6.44 1.40
CA ILE A 10 -0.66 7.36 2.08
C ILE A 10 -0.99 8.81 1.69
N ASP A 11 -1.14 9.70 2.67
CA ASP A 11 -1.39 11.12 2.45
C ASP A 11 -0.08 11.88 2.12
N ASN A 12 -0.18 13.14 1.71
CA ASN A 12 0.96 13.97 1.32
C ASN A 12 1.97 14.22 2.46
N ASP A 13 1.56 14.06 3.71
CA ASP A 13 2.41 14.16 4.90
C ASP A 13 3.06 12.83 5.31
N GLY A 14 2.79 11.73 4.57
CA GLY A 14 3.33 10.41 4.85
C GLY A 14 2.57 9.62 5.92
N SER A 15 1.46 10.15 6.44
CA SER A 15 0.52 9.43 7.29
C SER A 15 -0.46 8.60 6.46
N TYR A 16 -1.28 7.78 7.11
CA TYR A 16 -2.39 7.09 6.45
C TYR A 16 -3.55 8.06 6.25
N ARG A 17 -4.13 8.07 5.04
CA ARG A 17 -5.33 8.86 4.78
C ARG A 17 -6.49 8.32 5.64
N PRO A 18 -7.24 9.16 6.38
CA PRO A 18 -8.31 8.72 7.28
C PRO A 18 -9.59 8.34 6.50
N THR A 19 -9.50 7.31 5.68
CA THR A 19 -10.62 6.79 4.89
C THR A 19 -11.56 5.92 5.74
N THR A 20 -12.76 5.64 5.24
CA THR A 20 -13.68 4.68 5.88
C THR A 20 -13.02 3.33 6.14
N TRP A 21 -12.10 2.88 5.26
CA TRP A 21 -11.37 1.62 5.43
C TRP A 21 -10.36 1.68 6.57
N VAL A 22 -9.54 2.75 6.63
CA VAL A 22 -8.57 2.94 7.71
C VAL A 22 -9.27 3.10 9.05
N ASN A 23 -10.34 3.88 9.10
CA ASN A 23 -11.11 4.10 10.32
C ASN A 23 -11.90 2.85 10.74
N GLY A 24 -12.44 2.10 9.78
CA GLY A 24 -13.22 0.89 10.04
C GLY A 24 -12.38 -0.28 10.53
N ILE A 25 -11.15 -0.44 10.02
CA ILE A 25 -10.19 -1.41 10.54
C ILE A 25 -9.49 -0.90 11.81
N GLY A 26 -9.40 0.43 11.96
CA GLY A 26 -8.75 1.10 13.10
C GLY A 26 -7.24 1.32 12.92
N SER A 27 -6.65 0.80 11.85
CA SER A 27 -5.22 0.96 11.55
C SER A 27 -4.96 0.87 10.05
N GLY A 28 -4.20 1.82 9.51
CA GLY A 28 -3.76 1.79 8.11
C GLY A 28 -2.75 0.69 7.84
N ASP A 29 -1.90 0.35 8.83
CA ASP A 29 -0.98 -0.78 8.76
C ASP A 29 -1.77 -2.10 8.61
N GLU A 30 -2.80 -2.29 9.44
CA GLU A 30 -3.59 -3.52 9.42
C GLU A 30 -4.41 -3.64 8.12
N LEU A 31 -4.96 -2.52 7.62
CA LEU A 31 -5.62 -2.46 6.33
C LEU A 31 -4.73 -3.00 5.21
N VAL A 32 -3.50 -2.48 5.08
CA VAL A 32 -2.62 -2.91 3.98
C VAL A 32 -2.09 -4.32 4.19
N LYS A 33 -1.83 -4.76 5.43
CA LYS A 33 -1.43 -6.14 5.71
C LYS A 33 -2.51 -7.12 5.26
N LEU A 34 -3.76 -6.88 5.64
CA LEU A 34 -4.89 -7.74 5.26
C LEU A 34 -5.10 -7.72 3.75
N ALA A 35 -5.08 -6.54 3.11
CA ALA A 35 -5.27 -6.41 1.67
C ALA A 35 -4.24 -7.23 0.88
N PHE A 36 -2.94 -7.08 1.18
CA PHE A 36 -1.89 -7.80 0.47
C PHE A 36 -1.83 -9.30 0.83
N ARG A 37 -2.16 -9.68 2.07
CA ARG A 37 -2.30 -11.11 2.43
C ARG A 37 -3.39 -11.80 1.61
N PHE A 38 -4.59 -11.21 1.58
CA PHE A 38 -5.71 -11.80 0.84
C PHE A 38 -5.49 -11.75 -0.67
N ALA A 39 -4.90 -10.67 -1.21
CA ALA A 39 -4.55 -10.61 -2.62
C ALA A 39 -3.54 -11.72 -3.00
N SER A 40 -2.55 -11.98 -2.14
CA SER A 40 -1.59 -13.07 -2.38
C SER A 40 -2.23 -14.46 -2.31
N GLU A 41 -3.24 -14.65 -1.44
CA GLU A 41 -3.96 -15.92 -1.29
C GLU A 41 -4.90 -16.20 -2.47
N TYR A 42 -5.68 -15.19 -2.89
CA TYR A 42 -6.75 -15.36 -3.88
C TYR A 42 -6.37 -14.97 -5.29
N ALA A 43 -5.25 -14.27 -5.50
CA ALA A 43 -4.72 -13.91 -6.82
C ALA A 43 -3.23 -14.26 -6.97
N PRO A 44 -2.81 -15.53 -6.72
CA PRO A 44 -1.40 -15.90 -6.68
C PRO A 44 -0.67 -15.71 -8.01
N GLY A 45 -1.38 -15.78 -9.15
CA GLY A 45 -0.83 -15.63 -10.50
C GLY A 45 -0.71 -14.18 -11.01
N THR A 46 -0.97 -13.20 -10.15
CA THR A 46 -0.93 -11.77 -10.48
C THR A 46 0.18 -11.09 -9.69
N GLU A 47 0.84 -10.09 -10.28
CA GLU A 47 1.71 -9.18 -9.54
C GLU A 47 0.88 -8.17 -8.72
N LEU A 48 1.30 -7.92 -7.49
CA LEU A 48 0.60 -7.11 -6.51
C LEU A 48 1.32 -5.78 -6.27
N TYR A 49 0.69 -4.68 -6.67
CA TYR A 49 1.25 -3.34 -6.60
C TYR A 49 0.55 -2.48 -5.55
N TYR A 50 1.32 -1.53 -4.99
CA TYR A 50 0.76 -0.33 -4.37
C TYR A 50 0.93 0.85 -5.32
N ASN A 51 -0.15 1.57 -5.63
CA ASN A 51 -0.14 2.67 -6.58
C ASN A 51 -0.49 4.01 -5.94
N ASP A 52 0.22 5.07 -6.32
CA ASP A 52 0.00 6.40 -5.74
C ASP A 52 0.49 7.57 -6.61
N PHE A 53 -0.13 8.75 -6.44
CA PHE A 53 0.34 10.02 -6.99
C PHE A 53 1.22 10.77 -5.98
N ASN A 54 1.94 11.79 -6.46
CA ASN A 54 2.84 12.61 -5.63
C ASN A 54 3.89 11.81 -4.85
N ALA A 55 4.18 10.58 -5.24
CA ALA A 55 5.16 9.72 -4.56
C ALA A 55 6.61 10.25 -4.68
N TRP A 56 6.84 11.31 -5.47
CA TRP A 56 8.08 12.09 -5.48
C TRP A 56 8.25 13.00 -4.25
N ARG A 57 7.16 13.33 -3.54
CA ARG A 57 7.21 14.19 -2.34
C ARG A 57 7.92 13.45 -1.20
N PRO A 58 8.91 14.07 -0.52
CA PRO A 58 9.71 13.37 0.49
C PRO A 58 8.88 12.70 1.59
N ALA A 59 7.96 13.43 2.24
CA ALA A 59 7.16 12.88 3.33
C ALA A 59 6.28 11.71 2.89
N LYS A 60 5.60 11.84 1.74
CA LYS A 60 4.79 10.78 1.15
C LYS A 60 5.63 9.56 0.77
N ARG A 61 6.77 9.76 0.10
CA ARG A 61 7.72 8.70 -0.23
C ARG A 61 8.17 7.94 1.01
N ASP A 62 8.51 8.64 2.08
CA ASP A 62 8.96 8.03 3.32
C ASP A 62 7.83 7.21 3.98
N GLY A 63 6.58 7.68 3.88
CA GLY A 63 5.39 6.92 4.27
C GLY A 63 5.19 5.63 3.47
N ILE A 64 5.32 5.70 2.13
CA ILE A 64 5.24 4.53 1.24
C ILE A 64 6.36 3.54 1.57
N VAL A 65 7.61 4.00 1.72
CA VAL A 65 8.76 3.14 2.07
C VAL A 65 8.57 2.48 3.44
N ARG A 66 8.03 3.20 4.43
CA ARG A 66 7.70 2.63 5.75
C ARG A 66 6.71 1.48 5.61
N MET A 67 5.64 1.67 4.84
CA MET A 67 4.61 0.68 4.57
C MET A 67 5.18 -0.55 3.85
N VAL A 68 5.94 -0.37 2.77
CA VAL A 68 6.56 -1.48 2.02
C VAL A 68 7.50 -2.29 2.92
N ARG A 69 8.37 -1.62 3.69
CA ARG A 69 9.28 -2.30 4.60
C ARG A 69 8.54 -3.05 5.70
N MET A 70 7.38 -2.56 6.15
CA MET A 70 6.54 -3.28 7.09
C MET A 70 6.01 -4.57 6.46
N LEU A 71 5.44 -4.53 5.26
CA LEU A 71 4.95 -5.73 4.56
C LEU A 71 6.07 -6.77 4.39
N GLN A 72 7.26 -6.33 3.94
CA GLN A 72 8.42 -7.19 3.78
C GLN A 72 8.88 -7.83 5.10
N ARG A 73 8.91 -7.07 6.21
CA ARG A 73 9.27 -7.62 7.53
C ARG A 73 8.28 -8.68 8.03
N GLU A 74 7.01 -8.55 7.66
CA GLU A 74 5.93 -9.47 8.02
C GLU A 74 5.82 -10.67 7.05
N GLY A 75 6.70 -10.75 6.05
CA GLY A 75 6.66 -11.80 5.03
C GLY A 75 5.47 -11.69 4.07
N ILE A 76 4.86 -10.51 3.96
CA ILE A 76 3.71 -10.26 3.09
C ILE A 76 4.22 -9.83 1.71
N ARG A 77 3.74 -10.52 0.67
CA ARG A 77 4.13 -10.28 -0.72
C ARG A 77 3.68 -8.89 -1.20
N ILE A 78 4.61 -8.17 -1.82
CA ILE A 78 4.38 -6.97 -2.63
C ILE A 78 5.40 -7.02 -3.76
N ASP A 79 4.92 -6.97 -5.01
CA ASP A 79 5.76 -7.20 -6.19
C ASP A 79 6.28 -5.89 -6.79
N GLY A 80 5.55 -4.78 -6.59
CA GLY A 80 5.99 -3.49 -7.11
C GLY A 80 5.27 -2.27 -6.56
N LEU A 81 5.69 -1.11 -7.07
CA LEU A 81 5.13 0.21 -6.77
C LEU A 81 4.74 0.90 -8.08
N GLY A 82 3.48 1.33 -8.15
CA GLY A 82 2.94 2.14 -9.24
C GLY A 82 3.10 3.64 -8.94
N PHE A 83 3.65 4.38 -9.90
CA PHE A 83 3.82 5.83 -9.82
C PHE A 83 2.93 6.51 -10.86
N GLN A 84 1.81 7.12 -10.42
CA GLN A 84 0.79 7.67 -11.33
C GLN A 84 1.32 8.77 -12.26
N SER A 85 2.39 9.46 -11.86
CA SER A 85 3.11 10.44 -12.69
C SER A 85 2.24 11.58 -13.25
N HIS A 86 1.25 12.02 -12.46
CA HIS A 86 0.53 13.28 -12.68
C HIS A 86 1.43 14.50 -12.60
#